data_AF-A0A2N0FT68-F1
#
_entry.id   AF-A0A2N0FT68-F1
#
_cell.length_a   1.000
_cell.length_b   1.000
_cell.length_c   1.000
_cell.angle_alpha   90.00
_cell.angle_beta   90.00
_cell.angle_gamma   90.00
#
_symmetry.space_group_name_H-M   'P 1'
#
loop_
_entity.id
_entity.type
_entity.pdbx_description
1 polymer ?
#
loop_
_entity_poly.entity_id
_entity_poly.type
_entity_poly.pdbx_seq_one_letter_code
_entity_poly.pdbx_strand_id
1 'polypeptide(L)'
;MNFPDSASLLQNAQENFLYDKLVFQIRKDFGLANIHIDIPDSIMPNTLIGSLREKIYFLIMERFPEYLNLLYVIDVPEREFKKIQVTDVVEVAEQVSFLVLIREMQKVWFKKKYSG
;
A
#
# COMPACT_ATOMS: atom_id res chain seq x y z
N MET A 1 7.20 -11.54 -6.76
CA MET A 1 8.19 -10.78 -5.96
C MET A 1 8.03 -11.22 -4.52
N ASN A 2 9.12 -11.44 -3.80
CA ASN A 2 9.07 -11.84 -2.41
C ASN A 2 9.93 -10.86 -1.61
N PHE A 3 9.31 -10.05 -0.76
CA PHE A 3 9.98 -9.11 0.12
C PHE A 3 9.68 -9.53 1.57
N PRO A 4 10.67 -9.48 2.48
CA PRO A 4 10.43 -9.81 3.88
C PRO A 4 9.59 -8.75 4.60
N ASP A 5 9.68 -7.48 4.20
CA ASP A 5 8.98 -6.37 4.84
C ASP A 5 8.84 -5.13 3.92
N SER A 6 8.15 -4.10 4.41
CA SER A 6 7.96 -2.85 3.69
C SER A 6 9.29 -2.11 3.42
N ALA A 7 10.25 -2.18 4.34
CA ALA A 7 11.51 -1.45 4.22
C ALA A 7 12.36 -1.99 3.05
N SER A 8 12.54 -3.30 2.99
CA SER A 8 13.24 -4.00 1.91
C SER A 8 12.56 -3.82 0.55
N LEU A 9 11.23 -3.76 0.50
CA LEU A 9 10.48 -3.44 -0.71
C LEU A 9 10.79 -2.02 -1.20
N LEU A 10 10.75 -1.03 -0.30
CA LEU A 10 11.03 0.37 -0.67
C LEU A 10 12.50 0.58 -1.03
N GLN A 11 13.42 -0.10 -0.35
CA GLN A 11 14.83 -0.11 -0.74
C GLN A 11 14.99 -0.64 -2.18
N ASN A 12 14.37 -1.79 -2.50
CA ASN A 12 14.39 -2.33 -3.85
C ASN A 12 13.76 -1.36 -4.87
N ALA A 13 12.70 -0.64 -4.47
CA ALA A 13 12.09 0.40 -5.30
C ALA A 13 13.10 1.51 -5.65
N GLN A 14 13.87 1.96 -4.67
CA GLN A 14 14.88 3.01 -4.85
C GLN A 14 16.03 2.52 -5.75
N GLU A 15 16.58 1.34 -5.47
CA GLU A 15 17.67 0.73 -6.25
C GLU A 15 17.29 0.52 -7.73
N ASN A 16 16.01 0.32 -8.03
CA ASN A 16 15.50 0.08 -9.39
C ASN A 16 14.91 1.33 -10.07
N PHE A 17 15.03 2.51 -9.44
CA PHE A 17 14.43 3.78 -9.90
C PHE A 17 12.91 3.67 -10.11
N LEU A 18 12.25 2.95 -9.21
CA LEU A 18 10.82 2.69 -9.20
C LEU A 18 10.08 3.43 -8.08
N TYR A 19 10.78 4.01 -7.12
CA TYR A 19 10.16 4.62 -5.93
C TYR A 19 9.13 5.71 -6.28
N ASP A 20 9.48 6.67 -7.13
CA ASP A 20 8.53 7.74 -7.51
C ASP A 20 7.32 7.19 -8.27
N LYS A 21 7.53 6.15 -9.08
CA LYS A 21 6.45 5.45 -9.79
C LYS A 21 5.53 4.71 -8.81
N LEU A 22 6.09 4.14 -7.76
CA LEU A 22 5.35 3.50 -6.67
C LEU A 22 4.52 4.52 -5.90
N VAL A 23 5.12 5.63 -5.47
CA VAL A 23 4.42 6.72 -4.78
C VAL A 23 3.28 7.29 -5.63
N PHE A 24 3.53 7.51 -6.93
CA PHE A 24 2.50 7.95 -7.86
C PHE A 24 1.36 6.93 -7.98
N GLN A 25 1.71 5.66 -8.13
CA GLN A 25 0.75 4.58 -8.29
C GLN A 25 -0.12 4.39 -7.03
N ILE A 26 0.46 4.50 -5.84
CA ILE A 26 -0.27 4.53 -4.55
C ILE A 26 -1.28 5.68 -4.54
N ARG A 27 -0.84 6.91 -4.83
CA ARG A 27 -1.73 8.08 -4.84
C ARG A 27 -2.88 7.92 -5.83
N LYS A 28 -2.58 7.37 -7.01
CA LYS A 28 -3.59 7.09 -8.04
C LYS A 28 -4.66 6.13 -7.53
N ASP A 29 -4.27 5.00 -6.94
CA ASP A 29 -5.21 3.97 -6.54
C ASP A 29 -6.01 4.37 -5.29
N PHE A 30 -5.40 5.12 -4.36
CA PHE A 30 -6.14 5.78 -3.27
C PHE A 30 -7.16 6.80 -3.81
N GLY A 31 -6.79 7.60 -4.82
CA GLY A 31 -7.71 8.52 -5.48
C GLY A 31 -8.87 7.81 -6.18
N LEU A 32 -8.62 6.66 -6.83
CA LEU A 32 -9.66 5.83 -7.44
C LEU A 32 -10.63 5.24 -6.40
N ALA A 33 -10.14 4.97 -5.19
CA ALA A 33 -10.96 4.57 -4.05
C ALA A 33 -11.70 5.75 -3.38
N ASN A 34 -11.54 6.98 -3.90
CA ASN A 34 -12.04 8.23 -3.31
C ASN A 34 -11.49 8.49 -1.90
N ILE A 35 -10.25 8.06 -1.64
CA ILE A 35 -9.58 8.22 -0.34
C ILE A 35 -8.45 9.23 -0.47
N HIS A 36 -8.52 10.28 0.35
CA HIS A 36 -7.44 11.24 0.46
C HIS A 36 -6.34 10.71 1.38
N ILE A 37 -5.12 10.61 0.85
CA ILE A 37 -3.90 10.32 1.58
C ILE A 37 -2.87 11.43 1.33
N ASP A 38 -2.35 12.01 2.41
CA ASP A 38 -1.41 13.13 2.33
C ASP A 38 0.01 12.57 2.13
N ILE A 39 0.40 12.42 0.87
CA ILE A 39 1.74 11.95 0.48
C ILE A 39 2.40 13.04 -0.36
N PRO A 40 3.39 13.78 0.18
CA PRO A 40 4.13 14.77 -0.60
C PRO A 40 4.96 14.09 -1.69
N ASP A 41 5.25 14.84 -2.76
CA ASP A 41 5.97 14.32 -3.94
C ASP A 41 7.37 13.77 -3.61
N SER A 42 8.02 14.26 -2.55
CA SER A 42 9.36 13.84 -2.11
C SER A 42 9.34 13.14 -0.75
N ILE A 43 8.29 12.36 -0.46
CA ILE A 43 8.17 11.60 0.79
C ILE A 43 9.33 10.60 0.96
N MET A 44 9.88 10.51 2.17
CA MET A 44 10.88 9.50 2.51
C MET A 44 10.25 8.10 2.69
N PRO A 45 10.96 7.00 2.35
CA PRO A 45 10.43 5.64 2.47
C PRO A 45 9.81 5.30 3.83
N ASN A 46 10.53 5.61 4.92
CA ASN A 46 10.03 5.33 6.27
C ASN A 46 8.78 6.14 6.61
N THR A 47 8.69 7.38 6.13
CA THR A 47 7.51 8.22 6.30
C THR A 47 6.32 7.64 5.52
N LEU A 48 6.54 7.14 4.30
CA LEU A 48 5.49 6.51 3.50
C LEU A 48 4.88 5.28 4.20
N ILE A 49 5.71 4.44 4.82
CA ILE A 49 5.24 3.29 5.62
C ILE A 49 4.33 3.76 6.76
N GLY A 50 4.77 4.78 7.49
CA GLY A 50 3.99 5.37 8.59
C GLY A 50 2.64 5.93 8.12
N SER A 51 2.65 6.73 7.05
CA SER A 51 1.44 7.35 6.48
C SER A 51 0.44 6.31 5.97
N LEU A 52 0.90 5.23 5.33
CA LEU A 52 0.03 4.13 4.90
C LEU A 52 -0.59 3.42 6.10
N ARG A 53 0.23 3.06 7.11
CA ARG A 53 -0.25 2.37 8.31
C ARG A 53 -1.30 3.21 9.05
N GLU A 54 -1.03 4.49 9.25
CA GLU A 54 -1.96 5.40 9.90
C GLU A 54 -3.27 5.54 9.11
N LYS A 55 -3.17 5.71 7.78
CA LYS A 55 -4.36 5.81 6.93
C LYS A 55 -5.19 4.53 6.97
N ILE A 56 -4.56 3.36 6.83
CA ILE A 56 -5.25 2.07 6.87
C ILE A 56 -5.88 1.84 8.25
N TYR A 57 -5.17 2.13 9.33
CA TYR A 57 -5.71 2.05 10.69
C TYR A 57 -6.97 2.89 10.84
N PHE A 58 -6.90 4.16 10.43
CA PHE A 58 -8.06 5.07 10.45
C PHE A 58 -9.22 4.52 9.63
N LEU A 59 -8.97 4.00 8.42
CA LEU A 59 -10.03 3.45 7.57
C LEU A 59 -10.68 2.23 8.23
N ILE A 60 -9.92 1.35 8.89
CA ILE A 60 -10.47 0.19 9.60
C ILE A 60 -11.36 0.64 10.76
N MET A 61 -10.90 1.59 11.57
CA MET A 61 -11.59 2.03 12.79
C MET A 61 -12.80 2.94 12.52
N GLU A 62 -12.65 3.88 11.59
CA GLU A 62 -13.58 5.01 11.43
C GLU A 62 -14.36 4.99 10.11
N ARG A 63 -13.87 4.26 9.10
CA ARG A 63 -14.40 4.29 7.71
C ARG A 63 -14.33 2.92 7.03
N PHE A 64 -14.81 1.88 7.71
CA PHE A 64 -14.68 0.50 7.22
C PHE A 64 -15.21 0.25 5.78
N PRO A 65 -16.29 0.90 5.31
CA PRO A 65 -16.70 0.77 3.90
C PRO A 65 -15.68 1.32 2.91
N GLU A 66 -15.01 2.43 3.24
CA GLU A 66 -13.94 3.02 2.40
C GLU A 66 -12.71 2.10 2.40
N TYR A 67 -12.38 1.50 3.54
CA TYR A 67 -11.36 0.47 3.63
C TYR A 67 -11.63 -0.69 2.64
N LEU A 68 -12.84 -1.27 2.65
CA LEU A 68 -13.18 -2.35 1.71
C LEU A 68 -13.06 -1.90 0.25
N ASN A 69 -13.52 -0.68 -0.07
CA ASN A 69 -13.40 -0.11 -1.40
C ASN A 69 -11.92 0.03 -1.85
N LEU A 70 -11.05 0.48 -0.94
CA LEU A 70 -9.62 0.59 -1.19
C LEU A 70 -9.00 -0.76 -1.56
N LEU A 71 -9.32 -1.80 -0.79
CA LEU A 71 -8.80 -3.14 -1.02
C LEU A 71 -9.24 -3.68 -2.39
N TYR A 72 -10.50 -3.44 -2.76
CA TYR A 72 -11.02 -3.82 -4.07
C TYR A 72 -10.26 -3.12 -5.21
N VAL A 73 -10.06 -1.80 -5.11
CA VAL A 73 -9.33 -1.01 -6.12
C VAL A 73 -7.87 -1.43 -6.26
N ILE A 74 -7.21 -1.71 -5.13
CA ILE A 74 -5.80 -2.12 -5.10
C ILE A 74 -5.62 -3.59 -5.51
N ASP A 75 -6.71 -4.35 -5.61
CA ASP A 75 -6.75 -5.80 -5.83
C ASP A 75 -6.15 -6.57 -4.62
N VAL A 76 -6.37 -6.15 -3.37
CA VAL A 76 -5.94 -6.98 -2.21
C VAL A 76 -7.00 -8.06 -1.94
N PRO A 77 -6.65 -9.36 -1.97
CA PRO A 77 -7.64 -10.41 -1.86
C PRO A 77 -8.16 -10.57 -0.41
N GLU A 78 -9.49 -10.51 -0.23
CA GLU A 78 -10.18 -10.61 1.08
C GLU A 78 -9.83 -11.86 1.90
N ARG A 79 -9.40 -12.95 1.24
CA ARG A 79 -8.97 -14.20 1.91
C ARG A 79 -7.73 -14.03 2.80
N GLU A 80 -6.89 -13.02 2.53
CA GLU A 80 -5.73 -12.72 3.37
C GLU A 80 -6.17 -12.14 4.72
N PHE A 81 -7.39 -11.58 4.80
CA PHE A 81 -7.95 -10.95 5.99
C PHE A 81 -8.70 -11.93 6.89
N LYS A 82 -9.29 -13.00 6.32
CA LYS A 82 -9.95 -14.06 7.12
C LYS A 82 -9.00 -14.82 8.05
N LYS A 83 -7.69 -14.63 7.90
CA LYS A 83 -6.65 -15.20 8.77
C LYS A 83 -6.23 -14.28 9.91
N ILE A 84 -6.62 -13.01 9.88
CA ILE A 84 -6.22 -12.03 10.89
C ILE A 84 -7.24 -12.07 12.01
N GLN A 85 -6.81 -12.45 13.22
CA GLN A 85 -7.67 -12.37 14.40
C GLN A 85 -7.85 -10.89 14.75
N VAL A 86 -9.11 -10.45 14.88
CA VAL A 86 -9.55 -9.05 15.05
C VAL A 86 -9.10 -8.42 16.39
N THR A 87 -8.20 -9.07 17.14
CA THR A 87 -7.78 -8.63 18.47
C THR A 87 -6.77 -7.48 18.46
N ASP A 88 -6.07 -7.22 17.35
CA ASP A 88 -5.14 -6.08 17.24
C ASP A 88 -5.22 -5.38 15.86
N VAL A 89 -5.94 -4.26 15.83
CA VAL A 89 -6.11 -3.44 14.62
C VAL A 89 -4.78 -2.79 14.17
N VAL A 90 -3.81 -2.61 15.08
CA VAL A 90 -2.49 -2.09 14.73
C VAL A 90 -1.75 -3.09 13.87
N GLU A 91 -1.77 -4.37 14.25
CA GLU A 91 -1.15 -5.45 13.47
C GLU A 91 -1.85 -5.62 12.12
N VAL A 92 -3.18 -5.55 12.10
CA VAL A 92 -3.96 -5.58 10.84
C VAL A 92 -3.52 -4.45 9.92
N ALA A 93 -3.44 -3.22 10.43
CA ALA A 93 -3.06 -2.06 9.64
C ALA A 93 -1.63 -2.18 9.09
N GLU A 94 -0.69 -2.73 9.86
CA GLU A 94 0.67 -2.99 9.42
C GLU A 94 0.73 -4.02 8.28
N GLN A 95 0.11 -5.19 8.48
CA GLN A 95 0.08 -6.25 7.47
C GLN A 95 -0.56 -5.78 6.16
N VAL A 96 -1.67 -5.07 6.27
CA VAL A 96 -2.42 -4.59 5.09
C VAL A 96 -1.66 -3.49 4.37
N SER A 97 -0.99 -2.59 5.10
CA SER A 97 -0.12 -1.58 4.48
C SER A 97 1.00 -2.23 3.67
N PHE A 98 1.57 -3.33 4.17
CA PHE A 98 2.57 -4.07 3.42
C PHE A 98 1.99 -4.76 2.18
N LEU A 99 0.81 -5.37 2.28
CA LEU A 99 0.11 -5.98 1.13
C LEU A 99 -0.20 -4.95 0.03
N VAL A 100 -0.63 -3.75 0.43
CA VAL A 100 -0.82 -2.61 -0.49
C VAL A 100 0.49 -2.29 -1.21
N LEU A 101 1.60 -2.15 -0.50
CA LEU A 101 2.92 -1.89 -1.10
C LEU A 101 3.34 -2.99 -2.09
N ILE A 102 3.12 -4.27 -1.75
CA ILE A 102 3.40 -5.38 -2.66
C ILE A 102 2.59 -5.26 -3.95
N ARG A 103 1.27 -5.01 -3.85
CA ARG A 103 0.40 -4.89 -5.02
C ARG A 103 0.78 -3.72 -5.92
N GLU A 104 1.06 -2.56 -5.33
CA GLU A 104 1.48 -1.39 -6.10
C GLU A 104 2.87 -1.57 -6.74
N MET A 105 3.80 -2.22 -6.04
CA MET A 105 5.10 -2.56 -6.60
C MET A 105 4.99 -3.50 -7.80
N GLN A 106 4.13 -4.53 -7.71
CA GLN A 106 3.88 -5.44 -8.83
C GLN A 106 3.37 -4.68 -10.06
N LYS A 107 2.39 -3.78 -9.88
CA LYS A 107 1.84 -2.95 -10.97
C LYS A 107 2.93 -2.09 -11.62
N VAL A 108 3.76 -1.43 -10.82
CA VAL A 108 4.86 -0.59 -11.29
C VAL A 108 5.91 -1.40 -12.07
N TRP A 109 6.25 -2.59 -11.58
CA TRP A 109 7.22 -3.45 -12.24
C TRP A 109 6.69 -4.02 -13.56
N PHE A 110 5.43 -4.45 -13.59
CA PHE A 110 4.78 -4.88 -14.84
C PHE A 110 4.76 -3.75 -15.87
N LYS A 111 4.42 -2.52 -15.46
CA LYS A 111 4.51 -1.35 -16.35
C LYS A 111 5.92 -1.14 -16.87
N LYS A 112 6.96 -1.18 -16.01
CA LYS A 112 8.36 -1.05 -16.46
C LYS A 112 8.76 -2.14 -17.46
N LYS A 113 8.28 -3.37 -17.26
CA LYS A 113 8.63 -4.53 -18.10
C LYS A 113 7.95 -4.53 -19.46
N TYR A 114 6.71 -4.04 -19.55
CA TYR A 114 5.87 -4.14 -20.76
C TYR A 114 5.56 -2.81 -21.46
N SER A 115 5.97 -1.66 -20.89
CA SER A 115 5.83 -0.34 -21.54
C SER A 115 7.05 0.02 -22.40
N GLY A 116 7.67 -0.97 -23.03
CA GLY A 116 8.81 -0.81 -23.95
C GLY A 116 8.35 -0.48 -25.35
#